data_AF-A0A2T9X8G5-F1
#
_entry.id   AF-A0A2T9X8G5-F1
#
_cell.length_a   1.000
_cell.length_b   1.000
_cell.length_c   1.000
_cell.angle_alpha   90.00
_cell.angle_beta   90.00
_cell.angle_gamma   90.00
#
_symmetry.space_group_name_H-M   'P 1'
#
loop_
_entity.id
_entity.type
_entity.pdbx_description
1 polymer ?
#
loop_
_entity_poly.entity_id
_entity_poly.type
_entity_poly.pdbx_seq_one_letter_code
_entity_poly.pdbx_strand_id
1 'polypeptide(L)'
;MKKRTPKLRELVEGVSSYYIIGNIVILSPKRKDIDKEKLAKAIMQINPKVKAVYIKRKVSGELRISELELIGGENISRTIFKENGLSFVVDVKKVYVNPTLGGERNKIKDEVKENEKILDAFCGYGGIAIHASTI
;
A
#
# COMPACT_ATOMS: atom_id res chain seq x y z
N MET A 1 -19.17 -9.84 -22.76
CA MET A 1 -19.60 -9.21 -21.48
C MET A 1 -18.39 -9.11 -20.55
N LYS A 2 -17.95 -7.90 -20.15
CA LYS A 2 -16.89 -7.76 -19.12
C LYS A 2 -17.47 -8.25 -17.79
N LYS A 3 -17.00 -9.38 -17.26
CA LYS A 3 -17.38 -9.86 -15.92
C LYS A 3 -17.06 -8.75 -14.91
N ARG A 4 -18.06 -8.33 -14.13
CA ARG A 4 -17.89 -7.35 -13.04
C ARG A 4 -16.85 -7.90 -12.06
N THR A 5 -15.82 -7.11 -11.75
CA THR A 5 -14.85 -7.48 -10.71
C THR A 5 -15.59 -7.60 -9.38
N PRO A 6 -15.64 -8.79 -8.76
CA PRO A 6 -16.34 -8.97 -7.49
C PRO A 6 -15.70 -8.11 -6.41
N LYS A 7 -16.53 -7.50 -5.55
CA LYS A 7 -16.00 -6.73 -4.40
C LYS A 7 -15.37 -7.71 -3.42
N LEU A 8 -14.27 -7.35 -2.76
CA LEU A 8 -13.60 -8.29 -1.85
C LEU A 8 -14.52 -8.80 -0.72
N ARG A 9 -15.41 -7.94 -0.22
CA ARG A 9 -16.47 -8.31 0.74
C ARG A 9 -17.45 -9.38 0.22
N GLU A 10 -17.62 -9.48 -1.10
CA GLU A 10 -18.46 -10.49 -1.77
C GLU A 10 -17.73 -11.84 -1.88
N LEU A 11 -16.41 -11.86 -1.68
CA LEU A 11 -15.56 -13.06 -1.79
C LEU A 11 -15.09 -13.57 -0.43
N VAL A 12 -14.85 -12.66 0.51
CA VAL A 12 -14.38 -12.95 1.86
C VAL A 12 -15.07 -12.03 2.86
N GLU A 13 -15.90 -12.63 3.70
CA GLU A 13 -16.63 -11.95 4.76
C GLU A 13 -15.65 -11.36 5.80
N GLY A 14 -15.89 -10.14 6.27
CA GLY A 14 -15.07 -9.47 7.29
C GLY A 14 -13.86 -8.69 6.78
N VAL A 15 -13.60 -8.65 5.46
CA VAL A 15 -12.56 -7.80 4.85
C VAL A 15 -13.19 -6.65 4.09
N SER A 16 -13.09 -5.43 4.64
CA SER A 16 -13.71 -4.23 4.06
C SER A 16 -12.84 -3.54 3.00
N SER A 17 -11.52 -3.61 3.14
CA SER A 17 -10.57 -2.93 2.23
C SER A 17 -9.17 -3.54 2.30
N TYR A 18 -8.44 -3.39 1.19
CA TYR A 18 -7.03 -3.68 1.05
C TYR A 18 -6.42 -2.62 0.13
N TYR A 19 -5.11 -2.44 0.18
CA TYR A 19 -4.40 -1.61 -0.79
C TYR A 19 -3.20 -2.37 -1.36
N ILE A 20 -2.80 -1.95 -2.56
CA ILE A 20 -1.72 -2.56 -3.33
C ILE A 20 -0.54 -1.58 -3.37
N ILE A 21 0.66 -2.07 -3.05
CA ILE A 21 1.92 -1.37 -3.18
C ILE A 21 2.78 -2.15 -4.16
N GLY A 22 2.81 -1.71 -5.41
CA GLY A 22 3.46 -2.45 -6.51
C GLY A 22 2.83 -3.83 -6.70
N ASN A 23 3.58 -4.90 -6.42
CA ASN A 23 3.11 -6.29 -6.46
C ASN A 23 2.78 -6.89 -5.07
N ILE A 24 2.62 -6.06 -4.03
CA ILE A 24 2.32 -6.50 -2.67
C ILE A 24 0.95 -5.98 -2.23
N VAL A 25 0.13 -6.83 -1.62
CA VAL A 25 -1.13 -6.44 -0.99
C VAL A 25 -0.94 -6.37 0.53
N ILE A 26 -1.49 -5.31 1.12
CA ILE A 26 -1.62 -5.19 2.58
C ILE A 26 -3.09 -4.98 2.94
N LEU A 27 -3.55 -5.69 3.96
CA LEU A 27 -4.91 -5.60 4.47
C LEU A 27 -4.94 -5.63 6.00
N SER A 28 -6.01 -5.05 6.58
CA SER A 28 -6.25 -5.04 8.02
C SER A 28 -7.67 -5.56 8.30
N PRO A 29 -7.85 -6.89 8.37
CA PRO A 29 -9.14 -7.47 8.65
C PRO A 29 -9.65 -7.09 10.05
N LYS A 30 -10.97 -6.85 10.17
CA LYS A 30 -11.60 -6.52 11.46
C LYS A 30 -11.81 -7.77 12.33
N ARG A 31 -12.17 -8.89 11.70
CA ARG A 31 -12.30 -10.21 12.35
C ARG A 31 -10.93 -10.88 12.47
N LYS A 32 -10.72 -11.62 13.57
CA LYS A 32 -9.48 -12.38 13.82
C LYS A 32 -9.54 -13.80 13.23
N ASP A 33 -10.75 -14.34 13.14
CA ASP A 33 -11.12 -15.68 12.67
C ASP A 33 -11.46 -15.66 11.17
N ILE A 34 -10.48 -15.31 10.35
CA ILE A 34 -10.61 -15.32 8.90
C ILE A 34 -9.72 -16.42 8.34
N ASP A 35 -10.26 -17.16 7.38
CA ASP A 35 -9.50 -18.09 6.56
C ASP A 35 -8.48 -17.33 5.70
N LYS A 36 -7.24 -17.28 6.21
CA LYS A 36 -6.11 -16.56 5.62
C LYS A 36 -5.76 -17.10 4.23
N GLU A 37 -5.84 -18.42 4.06
CA GLU A 37 -5.47 -19.08 2.81
C GLU A 37 -6.50 -18.77 1.71
N LYS A 38 -7.79 -18.93 2.03
CA LYS A 38 -8.88 -18.56 1.11
C LYS A 38 -8.81 -17.09 0.73
N LEU A 39 -8.50 -16.22 1.69
CA LEU A 39 -8.36 -14.79 1.46
C LEU A 39 -7.20 -14.44 0.54
N ALA A 40 -6.01 -15.00 0.80
CA ALA A 40 -4.86 -14.78 -0.05
C ALA A 40 -5.11 -15.29 -1.48
N LYS A 41 -5.67 -16.50 -1.62
CA LYS A 41 -6.06 -17.07 -2.92
C LYS A 41 -7.03 -16.16 -3.67
N ALA A 42 -8.09 -15.69 -3.01
CA ALA A 42 -9.06 -14.78 -3.63
C ALA A 42 -8.41 -13.47 -4.09
N ILE A 43 -7.56 -12.86 -3.26
CA ILE A 43 -6.84 -11.62 -3.60
C ILE A 43 -5.93 -11.81 -4.82
N MET A 44 -5.16 -12.90 -4.86
CA MET A 44 -4.23 -13.18 -5.96
C MET A 44 -4.96 -13.55 -7.26
N GLN A 45 -6.13 -14.20 -7.17
CA GLN A 45 -6.99 -14.44 -8.33
C GLN A 45 -7.55 -13.15 -8.93
N ILE A 46 -7.97 -12.20 -8.08
CA ILE A 46 -8.45 -10.88 -8.54
C ILE A 46 -7.30 -10.04 -9.12
N ASN A 47 -6.11 -10.16 -8.56
CA ASN A 47 -4.95 -9.33 -8.87
C ASN A 47 -3.76 -10.20 -9.30
N PRO A 48 -3.69 -10.68 -10.56
CA PRO A 48 -2.67 -11.64 -11.00
C PRO A 48 -1.22 -11.16 -10.91
N LYS A 49 -1.00 -9.84 -10.78
CA LYS A 49 0.33 -9.25 -10.61
C LYS A 49 0.82 -9.27 -9.16
N VAL A 50 -0.06 -9.58 -8.21
CA VAL A 50 0.29 -9.65 -6.79
C VAL A 50 1.11 -10.90 -6.54
N LYS A 51 2.27 -10.71 -5.92
CA LYS A 51 3.20 -11.77 -5.55
C LYS A 51 3.15 -12.10 -4.07
N ALA A 52 2.71 -11.17 -3.22
CA ALA A 52 2.66 -11.37 -1.77
C ALA A 52 1.43 -10.69 -1.17
N VAL A 53 0.79 -11.36 -0.20
CA VAL A 53 -0.36 -10.85 0.54
C VAL A 53 -0.05 -10.84 2.02
N TYR A 54 -0.15 -9.67 2.66
CA TYR A 54 0.17 -9.48 4.08
C TYR A 54 -1.04 -8.99 4.88
N ILE A 55 -1.21 -9.52 6.09
CA ILE A 55 -2.04 -8.91 7.12
C ILE A 55 -1.19 -7.94 7.94
N LYS A 56 -1.64 -6.69 8.01
CA LYS A 56 -1.13 -5.68 8.94
C LYS A 56 -1.70 -5.96 10.33
N ARG A 57 -0.80 -6.24 11.27
CA ARG A 57 -1.08 -6.45 12.69
C ARG A 57 -0.92 -5.13 13.43
N LYS A 58 -0.08 -5.07 14.47
CA LYS A 58 0.13 -3.85 15.26
C LYS A 58 1.16 -2.95 14.58
N VAL A 59 0.93 -1.64 14.70
CA VAL A 59 1.94 -0.62 14.45
C VAL A 59 2.71 -0.40 15.75
N SER A 60 4.03 -0.50 15.72
CA SER A 60 4.86 -0.37 16.92
C SER A 60 6.17 0.36 16.64
N GLY A 61 6.87 0.77 17.71
CA GLY A 61 8.18 1.42 17.65
C GLY A 61 8.13 2.89 17.19
N GLU A 62 9.28 3.56 17.32
CA GLU A 62 9.48 4.97 16.96
C GLU A 62 9.27 5.22 15.47
N LEU A 63 9.71 4.27 14.64
CA LEU A 63 9.54 4.31 13.18
C LEU A 63 8.13 3.93 12.70
N ARG A 64 7.21 3.61 13.63
CA ARG A 64 5.80 3.26 13.35
C ARG A 64 5.65 2.18 12.27
N ILE A 65 6.55 1.20 12.28
CA ILE A 65 6.54 0.08 11.34
C ILE A 65 5.42 -0.89 11.74
N SER A 66 4.68 -1.36 10.74
CA SER A 66 3.62 -2.36 10.94
C SER A 66 4.22 -3.75 10.94
N GLU A 67 3.84 -4.57 11.92
CA GLU A 67 4.09 -6.01 11.84
C GLU A 67 3.24 -6.59 10.69
N LEU A 68 3.90 -7.17 9.70
CA LEU A 68 3.28 -7.74 8.51
C LEU A 68 3.41 -9.25 8.52
N GLU A 69 2.27 -9.92 8.64
CA GLU A 69 2.17 -11.38 8.58
C GLU A 69 1.88 -11.81 7.14
N LEU A 70 2.75 -12.62 6.53
CA LEU A 70 2.51 -13.19 5.21
C LEU A 70 1.40 -14.23 5.29
N ILE A 71 0.39 -14.11 4.44
CA ILE A 71 -0.74 -15.05 4.38
C ILE A 71 -0.85 -15.78 3.04
N GLY A 72 -0.08 -15.38 2.03
CA GLY A 72 0.05 -16.12 0.79
C GLY A 72 0.98 -15.45 -0.21
N GLY A 73 1.46 -16.25 -1.17
CA GLY A 73 2.45 -15.84 -2.16
C GLY A 73 3.90 -15.96 -1.65
N GLU A 74 4.79 -15.20 -2.28
CA GLU A 74 6.22 -15.18 -2.01
C GLU A 74 6.53 -14.32 -0.77
N ASN A 75 7.52 -14.71 0.05
CA ASN A 75 7.98 -13.90 1.19
C ASN A 75 8.89 -12.75 0.72
N ILE A 76 8.31 -11.79 0.01
CA ILE A 76 8.98 -10.60 -0.49
C ILE A 76 8.40 -9.34 0.17
N SER A 77 9.23 -8.36 0.51
CA SER A 77 8.79 -7.07 1.06
C SER A 77 9.24 -5.86 0.24
N ARG A 78 10.22 -6.04 -0.66
CA ARG A 78 10.71 -4.99 -1.56
C ARG A 78 9.92 -4.98 -2.87
N THR A 79 9.52 -3.80 -3.32
CA THR A 79 8.69 -3.61 -4.51
C THR A 79 8.91 -2.24 -5.14
N ILE A 80 8.41 -2.06 -6.36
CA ILE A 80 8.33 -0.75 -7.04
C ILE A 80 6.87 -0.27 -6.90
N PHE A 81 6.68 0.77 -6.10
CA PHE A 81 5.40 1.46 -5.97
C PHE A 81 5.30 2.58 -6.99
N LYS A 82 4.27 2.57 -7.83
CA LYS A 82 4.00 3.62 -8.80
C LYS A 82 2.81 4.45 -8.35
N GLU A 83 2.99 5.76 -8.32
CA GLU A 83 1.97 6.72 -7.87
C GLU A 83 2.17 8.04 -8.62
N ASN A 84 1.10 8.61 -9.18
CA ASN A 84 1.14 9.92 -9.85
C ASN A 84 2.28 10.11 -10.88
N GLY A 85 2.58 9.05 -11.64
CA GLY A 85 3.68 9.05 -12.63
C GLY A 85 5.08 8.82 -12.05
N LEU A 86 5.23 8.81 -10.72
CA LEU A 86 6.48 8.55 -10.02
C LEU A 86 6.64 7.06 -9.68
N SER A 87 7.90 6.62 -9.54
CA SER A 87 8.26 5.26 -9.15
C SER A 87 9.16 5.27 -7.92
N PHE A 88 8.77 4.53 -6.89
CA PHE A 88 9.46 4.45 -5.61
C PHE A 88 9.90 3.01 -5.35
N VAL A 89 11.17 2.82 -5.02
CA VAL A 89 11.66 1.53 -4.51
C VAL A 89 11.45 1.50 -3.01
N VAL A 90 10.51 0.66 -2.55
CA VAL A 90 10.10 0.61 -1.14
C VAL A 90 10.21 -0.80 -0.58
N ASP A 91 10.51 -0.90 0.71
CA ASP A 91 10.40 -2.13 1.49
C ASP A 91 9.26 -1.95 2.50
N VAL A 92 8.13 -2.62 2.26
CA VAL A 92 6.90 -2.41 3.06
C VAL A 92 7.03 -2.85 4.52
N LYS A 93 8.08 -3.62 4.86
CA LYS A 93 8.41 -3.98 6.25
C LYS A 93 9.31 -2.95 6.94
N LYS A 94 9.84 -1.95 6.21
CA LYS A 94 10.79 -0.96 6.74
C LYS A 94 10.29 0.47 6.66
N VAL A 95 9.41 0.77 5.70
CA VAL A 95 8.87 2.11 5.49
C VAL A 95 7.34 2.11 5.50
N TYR A 96 6.76 3.18 6.05
CA TYR A 96 5.33 3.39 5.98
C TYR A 96 4.94 3.90 4.58
N VAL A 97 4.10 3.13 3.89
CA VAL A 97 3.56 3.49 2.58
C VAL A 97 2.04 3.46 2.65
N ASN A 98 1.40 4.57 2.28
CA ASN A 98 -0.05 4.64 2.18
C ASN A 98 -0.47 5.18 0.80
N PRO A 99 -0.94 4.30 -0.10
CA PRO A 99 -1.40 4.70 -1.44
C PRO A 99 -2.64 5.60 -1.44
N THR A 100 -3.43 5.62 -0.36
CA THR A 100 -4.65 6.46 -0.32
C THR A 100 -4.34 7.96 -0.23
N LEU A 101 -3.09 8.32 0.06
CA LEU A 101 -2.62 9.70 0.16
C LEU A 101 -2.13 10.27 -1.18
N GLY A 102 -2.14 9.50 -2.27
CA GLY A 102 -1.65 9.98 -3.58
C GLY A 102 -2.36 11.24 -4.07
N GLY A 103 -3.68 11.37 -3.84
CA GLY A 103 -4.42 12.58 -4.17
C GLY A 103 -3.97 13.80 -3.36
N GLU A 104 -3.71 13.62 -2.07
CA GLU A 104 -3.23 14.70 -1.19
C GLU A 104 -1.82 15.14 -1.55
N ARG A 105 -0.95 14.20 -1.92
CA ARG A 105 0.40 14.51 -2.41
C ARG A 105 0.40 15.35 -3.69
N ASN A 106 -0.53 15.11 -4.62
CA ASN A 106 -0.67 15.97 -5.79
C ASN A 106 -1.16 17.37 -5.42
N LYS A 107 -2.11 17.52 -4.50
CA LYS A 107 -2.53 18.86 -4.05
C LYS A 107 -1.37 19.64 -3.45
N ILE A 108 -0.57 18.99 -2.59
CA ILE A 108 0.63 19.63 -2.02
C ILE A 108 1.58 20.06 -3.13
N LYS A 109 1.82 19.22 -4.14
CA LYS A 109 2.60 19.60 -5.32
C LYS A 109 2.03 20.84 -6.01
N ASP A 110 0.72 20.90 -6.22
CA ASP A 110 0.07 22.01 -6.93
C ASP A 110 0.12 23.34 -6.15
N GLU A 111 0.33 23.29 -4.83
CA GLU A 111 0.46 24.48 -3.96
C GLU A 111 1.88 25.05 -3.91
N VAL A 112 2.88 24.24 -4.26
CA VAL A 112 4.30 24.62 -4.17
C VAL A 112 4.70 25.51 -5.35
N LYS A 113 5.55 26.50 -5.07
CA LYS A 113 6.03 27.48 -6.05
C LYS A 113 7.46 27.18 -6.50
N GLU A 114 7.80 27.63 -7.70
CA GLU A 114 9.17 27.58 -8.20
C GLU A 114 10.13 28.29 -7.22
N ASN A 115 11.29 27.66 -6.97
CA ASN A 115 12.31 28.14 -6.02
C ASN A 115 11.89 28.20 -4.54
N GLU A 116 10.74 27.61 -4.17
CA GLU A 116 10.32 27.51 -2.77
C GLU A 116 11.19 26.53 -1.97
N LYS A 117 11.46 26.86 -0.70
CA LYS A 117 12.18 25.98 0.23
C LYS A 117 11.19 25.23 1.11
N ILE A 118 11.16 23.91 0.97
CA ILE A 118 10.23 23.03 1.68
C ILE A 118 11.00 22.15 2.66
N LEU A 119 10.44 21.99 3.85
CA LEU A 119 10.89 21.00 4.84
C LEU A 119 9.87 19.87 4.93
N ASP A 120 10.27 18.67 4.51
CA ASP A 120 9.51 17.43 4.77
C ASP A 120 10.07 16.74 6.03
N ALA A 121 9.54 17.11 7.19
CA ALA A 121 10.04 16.66 8.49
C ALA A 121 9.91 15.13 8.71
N PHE A 122 9.03 14.45 7.95
CA PHE A 122 8.75 13.01 8.09
C PHE A 122 8.75 12.31 6.73
N CYS A 123 9.77 12.61 5.92
CA CYS A 123 9.86 12.25 4.51
C CYS A 123 9.70 10.75 4.18
N GLY A 124 10.10 9.86 5.09
CA GLY A 124 9.93 8.43 4.91
C GLY A 124 10.56 7.94 3.61
N TYR A 125 9.73 7.43 2.66
CA TYR A 125 10.20 6.98 1.34
C TYR A 125 10.29 8.09 0.28
N GLY A 126 10.14 9.37 0.67
CA GLY A 126 10.12 10.50 -0.26
C GLY A 126 8.75 10.78 -0.86
N GLY A 127 7.68 10.30 -0.23
CA GLY A 127 6.32 10.44 -0.75
C GLY A 127 5.96 11.90 -1.07
N ILE A 128 6.12 12.82 -0.12
CA ILE A 128 5.80 14.24 -0.35
C ILE A 128 6.95 14.93 -1.08
N ALA A 129 8.18 14.80 -0.59
CA ALA A 129 9.36 15.46 -1.16
C ALA A 129 9.55 15.26 -2.67
N ILE A 130 9.38 14.02 -3.18
CA ILE A 130 9.56 13.74 -4.62
C ILE A 130 8.36 14.24 -5.44
N HIS A 131 7.14 14.29 -4.88
CA HIS A 131 6.03 14.95 -5.59
C HIS A 131 6.29 16.46 -5.72
N ALA A 132 6.70 17.11 -4.63
CA ALA A 132 7.00 18.53 -4.61
C ALA A 132 8.21 18.90 -5.50
N SER A 133 9.16 17.99 -5.74
CA SER A 133 10.32 18.27 -6.59
C SER A 133 10.04 18.20 -8.10
N THR A 134 8.79 18.03 -8.54
CA THR A 134 8.41 17.81 -9.95
C THR A 134 7.69 19.00 -10.57
N ILE A 135 7.88 20.18 -9.99
CA ILE A 135 7.26 21.46 -10.36
C ILE A 135 8.26 22.26 -11.18
#